data_AF-A0A7V4G665-F1
#
_entry.id   AF-A0A7V4G665-F1
#
_cell.length_a   1.000
_cell.length_b   1.000
_cell.length_c   1.000
_cell.angle_alpha   90.00
_cell.angle_beta   90.00
_cell.angle_gamma   90.00
#
_symmetry.space_group_name_H-M   'P 1'
#
loop_
_entity.id
_entity.type
_entity.pdbx_description
1 polymer ?
#
loop_
_entity_poly.entity_id
_entity_poly.type
_entity_poly.pdbx_seq_one_letter_code
_entity_poly.pdbx_strand_id
1 'polypeptide(L)'
;MTVMETLARQGERFFRWRSYLPPALAFTLFPLALLQMSYPFGSYGAYEVRTLLCLLISLGGMTFRFIIAGYIPQGTSGTNTREQKAVSLNTTGIYSVVRHPLYLGNFLIWLGLAGFTGLWWFILLIVCFFCLFYERIMVAEENFLAGQFGEEFFAWVRETPAIIPRWRNWRPSPLPFSWRAAVRREYRGFTAVILGYYVLMLAGTLAVEGRLYASLTSSLLAFLTLVGYLMVRYLKKHTNFLQVAGR
;
A
#
# COMPACT_ATOMS: atom_id res chain seq x y z
N MET A 1 4.17 17.16 -28.78
CA MET A 1 4.24 16.50 -27.46
C MET A 1 4.43 15.03 -27.71
N THR A 2 5.51 14.44 -27.21
CA THR A 2 5.80 13.01 -27.40
C THR A 2 4.89 12.15 -26.52
N VAL A 3 4.83 10.84 -26.79
CA VAL A 3 4.07 9.89 -25.95
C VAL A 3 4.61 9.92 -24.51
N MET A 4 5.93 9.95 -24.34
CA MET A 4 6.58 9.99 -23.02
C MET A 4 6.25 11.28 -22.25
N GLU A 5 6.27 12.44 -22.91
CA GLU A 5 5.86 13.71 -22.30
C GLU A 5 4.39 13.68 -21.87
N THR A 6 3.52 13.05 -22.68
CA THR A 6 2.10 12.92 -22.37
C THR A 6 1.88 12.03 -21.15
N LEU A 7 2.57 10.88 -21.07
CA LEU A 7 2.50 9.96 -19.93
C LEU A 7 3.01 10.64 -18.65
N ALA A 8 4.14 11.36 -18.73
CA ALA A 8 4.69 12.10 -17.60
C ALA A 8 3.70 13.15 -17.07
N ARG A 9 3.11 13.96 -17.96
CA ARG A 9 2.12 14.98 -17.58
C ARG A 9 0.86 14.38 -16.93
N GLN A 10 0.37 13.27 -17.46
CA GLN A 10 -0.74 12.52 -16.85
C GLN A 10 -0.34 11.96 -15.49
N GLY A 11 0.88 11.44 -15.39
CA GLY A 11 1.47 10.92 -14.16
C GLY A 11 1.57 11.96 -13.06
N GLU A 12 1.99 13.19 -13.36
CA GLU A 12 2.00 14.28 -12.38
C GLU A 12 0.61 14.58 -11.82
N ARG A 13 -0.42 14.58 -12.69
CA ARG A 13 -1.81 14.75 -12.25
C ARG A 13 -2.21 13.59 -11.34
N PHE A 14 -1.96 12.36 -11.76
CA PHE A 14 -2.27 11.17 -10.98
C PHE A 14 -1.53 11.13 -9.64
N PHE A 15 -0.28 11.58 -9.60
CA PHE A 15 0.49 11.72 -8.38
C PHE A 15 -0.19 12.65 -7.38
N ARG A 16 -0.72 13.81 -7.81
CA ARG A 16 -1.44 14.74 -6.92
C ARG A 16 -2.70 14.13 -6.33
N TRP A 17 -3.42 13.34 -7.12
CA TRP A 17 -4.70 12.73 -6.74
C TRP A 17 -4.58 11.31 -6.17
N ARG A 18 -3.35 10.79 -6.02
CA ARG A 18 -3.08 9.39 -5.64
C ARG A 18 -3.71 8.93 -4.32
N SER A 19 -3.96 9.87 -3.41
CA SER A 19 -4.59 9.57 -2.12
C SER A 19 -6.12 9.50 -2.19
N TYR A 20 -6.74 10.05 -3.24
CA TYR A 20 -8.19 10.16 -3.39
C TYR A 20 -8.77 9.15 -4.38
N LEU A 21 -8.02 8.84 -5.45
CA LEU A 21 -8.49 7.94 -6.50
C LEU A 21 -8.73 6.51 -6.01
N PRO A 22 -7.82 5.85 -5.26
CA PRO A 22 -8.06 4.50 -4.81
C PRO A 22 -9.26 4.37 -3.85
N PRO A 23 -9.45 5.24 -2.83
CA PRO A 23 -10.68 5.22 -2.03
C PRO A 23 -11.94 5.49 -2.86
N ALA A 24 -11.93 6.44 -3.79
CA ALA A 24 -13.11 6.73 -4.63
C ALA A 24 -13.51 5.51 -5.49
N LEU A 25 -12.54 4.81 -6.06
CA LEU A 25 -12.78 3.56 -6.78
C LEU A 25 -13.28 2.46 -5.85
N ALA A 26 -12.76 2.39 -4.62
CA ALA A 26 -13.23 1.41 -3.66
C ALA A 26 -14.70 1.65 -3.27
N PHE A 27 -15.06 2.89 -2.96
CA PHE A 27 -16.43 3.27 -2.58
C PHE A 27 -17.45 3.03 -3.69
N THR A 28 -17.03 3.00 -4.96
CA THR A 28 -17.91 2.75 -6.10
C THR A 28 -17.97 1.28 -6.48
N LEU A 29 -16.82 0.60 -6.54
CA LEU A 29 -16.75 -0.76 -7.06
C LEU A 29 -17.01 -1.84 -6.02
N PHE A 30 -16.64 -1.63 -4.75
CA PHE A 30 -16.90 -2.63 -3.70
C PHE A 30 -18.40 -2.89 -3.51
N PRO A 31 -19.28 -1.89 -3.41
CA PRO A 31 -20.72 -2.16 -3.32
C PRO A 31 -21.23 -3.01 -4.48
N LEU A 32 -20.83 -2.71 -5.72
CA LEU A 32 -21.20 -3.48 -6.90
C LEU A 32 -20.68 -4.93 -6.86
N ALA A 33 -19.45 -5.12 -6.37
CA ALA A 33 -18.86 -6.44 -6.19
C ALA A 33 -19.58 -7.21 -5.08
N LEU A 34 -19.89 -6.58 -3.94
CA LEU A 34 -20.60 -7.18 -2.81
C LEU A 34 -21.98 -7.72 -3.21
N LEU A 35 -22.70 -7.03 -4.09
CA LEU A 35 -24.00 -7.48 -4.62
C LEU A 35 -23.93 -8.78 -5.43
N GLN A 36 -22.75 -9.12 -5.95
CA GLN A 36 -22.51 -10.34 -6.73
C GLN A 36 -21.77 -11.41 -5.94
N MET A 37 -21.46 -11.16 -4.66
CA MET A 37 -20.70 -12.10 -3.86
C MET A 37 -21.53 -13.32 -3.50
N SER A 38 -20.83 -14.45 -3.48
CA SER A 38 -21.33 -15.70 -2.91
C SER A 38 -20.26 -16.32 -2.01
N TYR A 39 -20.71 -17.18 -1.10
CA TYR A 39 -19.78 -17.96 -0.29
C TYR A 39 -19.07 -18.99 -1.15
N PRO A 40 -17.73 -19.11 -1.02
CA PRO A 40 -17.00 -20.14 -1.72
C PRO A 40 -17.49 -21.50 -1.19
N PHE A 41 -17.89 -22.37 -2.11
CA PHE A 41 -18.48 -23.68 -1.79
C PHE A 41 -19.72 -23.60 -0.86
N GLY A 42 -20.41 -22.45 -0.82
CA GLY A 42 -21.57 -22.23 0.05
C GLY A 42 -21.24 -22.19 1.56
N SER A 43 -19.96 -22.13 1.95
CA SER A 43 -19.54 -22.23 3.35
C SER A 43 -19.00 -20.92 3.89
N TYR A 44 -19.54 -20.47 5.03
CA TYR A 44 -19.00 -19.34 5.79
C TYR A 44 -17.55 -19.61 6.24
N GLY A 45 -17.22 -20.85 6.62
CA GLY A 45 -15.83 -21.20 6.99
C GLY A 45 -14.86 -21.03 5.82
N ALA A 46 -15.26 -21.42 4.60
CA ALA A 46 -14.46 -21.19 3.41
C ALA A 46 -14.34 -19.69 3.05
N TYR A 47 -15.39 -18.91 3.34
CA TYR A 47 -15.35 -17.45 3.22
C TYR A 47 -14.34 -16.82 4.19
N GLU A 48 -14.25 -17.29 5.43
CA GLU A 48 -13.24 -16.84 6.40
C GLU A 48 -11.83 -17.21 5.96
N VAL A 49 -11.61 -18.43 5.48
CA VAL A 49 -10.30 -18.86 4.96
C VAL A 49 -9.88 -17.98 3.77
N ARG A 50 -10.77 -17.74 2.80
CA ARG A 50 -10.50 -16.81 1.69
C ARG A 50 -10.13 -15.43 2.20
N THR A 51 -10.89 -14.93 3.18
CA THR A 51 -10.66 -13.61 3.78
C THR A 51 -9.30 -13.53 4.46
N LEU A 52 -8.91 -14.56 5.21
CA LEU A 52 -7.60 -14.65 5.85
C LEU A 52 -6.46 -14.67 4.82
N LEU A 53 -6.57 -15.49 3.77
CA LEU A 53 -5.56 -15.53 2.70
C LEU A 53 -5.39 -14.15 2.02
N CYS A 54 -6.51 -13.48 1.74
CA CYS A 54 -6.51 -12.14 1.17
C CYS A 54 -5.89 -11.10 2.12
N LEU A 55 -6.22 -11.17 3.42
CA LEU A 55 -5.63 -10.33 4.45
C LEU A 55 -4.11 -10.54 4.52
N LEU A 56 -3.62 -11.78 4.44
CA LEU A 56 -2.19 -12.08 4.43
C LEU A 56 -1.47 -11.49 3.22
N ILE A 57 -2.08 -11.52 2.02
CA ILE A 57 -1.55 -10.84 0.83
C ILE A 57 -1.42 -9.34 1.09
N SER A 58 -2.47 -8.72 1.64
CA SER A 58 -2.46 -7.29 1.98
C SER A 58 -1.42 -6.93 3.05
N LEU A 59 -1.27 -7.77 4.06
CA LEU A 59 -0.24 -7.61 5.09
C LEU A 59 1.17 -7.76 4.51
N GLY A 60 1.38 -8.64 3.53
CA GLY A 60 2.63 -8.73 2.78
C GLY A 60 2.96 -7.42 2.05
N GLY A 61 1.96 -6.78 1.44
CA GLY A 61 2.10 -5.42 0.89
C GLY A 61 2.43 -4.38 1.95
N MET A 62 1.81 -4.49 3.12
CA MET A 62 2.06 -3.61 4.26
C MET A 62 3.49 -3.75 4.80
N THR A 63 4.11 -4.93 4.71
CA THR A 63 5.52 -5.14 5.08
C THR A 63 6.47 -4.28 4.27
N PHE A 64 6.25 -4.12 2.95
CA PHE A 64 7.06 -3.20 2.13
C PHE A 64 6.96 -1.77 2.68
N ARG A 65 5.74 -1.30 2.94
CA ARG A 65 5.52 0.05 3.50
C ARG A 65 6.19 0.21 4.86
N PHE A 66 6.11 -0.80 5.71
CA PHE A 66 6.70 -0.78 7.04
C PHE A 66 8.24 -0.74 6.99
N ILE A 67 8.86 -1.54 6.13
CA ILE A 67 10.31 -1.52 5.89
C ILE A 67 10.76 -0.12 5.43
N ILE A 68 10.09 0.41 4.42
CA ILE A 68 10.37 1.74 3.87
C ILE A 68 10.26 2.80 4.98
N ALA A 69 9.17 2.79 5.73
CA ALA A 69 8.93 3.74 6.81
C ALA A 69 9.96 3.67 7.95
N GLY A 70 10.59 2.51 8.16
CA GLY A 70 11.66 2.35 9.15
C GLY A 70 13.05 2.82 8.69
N TYR A 71 13.30 2.84 7.38
CA TYR A 71 14.60 3.24 6.81
C TYR A 71 14.63 4.68 6.26
N ILE A 72 13.49 5.28 5.93
CA ILE A 72 13.42 6.64 5.33
C ILE A 72 13.92 7.73 6.31
N PRO A 73 14.94 8.54 5.93
CA PRO A 73 15.30 9.79 6.62
C PRO A 73 14.26 10.90 6.42
N GLN A 74 14.19 11.88 7.32
CA GLN A 74 13.32 13.06 7.12
C GLN A 74 13.64 13.79 5.80
N GLY A 75 12.60 14.32 5.15
CA GLY A 75 12.75 15.17 3.95
C GLY A 75 13.06 14.43 2.64
N THR A 76 13.22 13.12 2.64
CA THR A 76 13.30 12.30 1.42
C THR A 76 11.91 11.91 0.94
N SER A 77 11.72 10.72 0.35
CA SER A 77 10.48 10.16 -0.26
C SER A 77 9.26 10.11 0.68
N GLY A 78 8.83 11.27 1.17
CA GLY A 78 7.75 11.50 2.12
C GLY A 78 6.44 11.87 1.44
N THR A 79 5.41 12.05 2.26
CA THR A 79 4.00 12.31 1.91
C THR A 79 3.73 13.66 1.23
N ASN A 80 4.66 14.17 0.42
CA ASN A 80 4.44 15.38 -0.37
C ASN A 80 3.46 15.05 -1.50
N THR A 81 2.21 15.49 -1.34
CA THR A 81 1.14 15.30 -2.31
C THR A 81 1.09 16.40 -3.37
N ARG A 82 1.67 17.57 -3.08
CA ARG A 82 1.61 18.74 -3.96
C ARG A 82 2.71 18.74 -5.03
N GLU A 83 3.93 18.35 -4.67
CA GLU A 83 5.11 18.37 -5.53
C GLU A 83 6.04 17.21 -5.21
N GLN A 84 6.78 16.76 -6.22
CA GLN A 84 7.85 15.79 -6.02
C GLN A 84 9.04 16.52 -5.37
N LYS A 85 9.56 15.94 -4.28
CA LYS A 85 10.71 16.48 -3.54
C LYS A 85 11.61 15.33 -3.18
N ALA A 86 12.87 15.40 -3.62
CA ALA A 86 13.90 14.47 -3.23
C ALA A 86 15.12 15.28 -2.80
N VAL A 87 15.51 15.20 -1.53
CA VAL A 87 16.78 15.82 -1.06
C VAL A 87 17.98 14.98 -1.47
N SER A 88 17.78 13.66 -1.62
CA SER A 88 18.77 12.70 -2.10
C SER A 88 18.10 11.53 -2.79
N LEU A 89 18.84 10.85 -3.66
CA LEU A 89 18.39 9.61 -4.31
C LEU A 89 18.62 8.43 -3.36
N ASN A 90 17.55 7.76 -2.93
CA ASN A 90 17.69 6.58 -2.08
C ASN A 90 17.88 5.32 -2.93
N THR A 91 19.10 4.78 -2.92
CA THR A 91 19.50 3.60 -3.70
C THR A 91 19.84 2.38 -2.82
N THR A 92 19.54 2.46 -1.52
CA THR A 92 19.88 1.43 -0.52
C THR A 92 18.65 0.84 0.17
N GLY A 93 18.84 -0.22 0.95
CA GLY A 93 17.76 -1.00 1.54
C GLY A 93 16.83 -1.53 0.47
N ILE A 94 15.52 -1.42 0.69
CA ILE A 94 14.53 -1.92 -0.26
C ILE A 94 14.58 -1.25 -1.64
N TYR A 95 15.08 -0.01 -1.74
CA TYR A 95 15.25 0.69 -3.03
C TYR A 95 16.44 0.15 -3.86
N SER A 96 17.32 -0.67 -3.28
CA SER A 96 18.33 -1.40 -4.06
C SER A 96 17.75 -2.63 -4.78
N VAL A 97 16.65 -3.16 -4.24
CA VAL A 97 15.98 -4.39 -4.69
C VAL A 97 14.90 -4.12 -5.74
N VAL A 98 14.19 -3.00 -5.60
CA VAL A 98 13.11 -2.57 -6.50
C VAL A 98 12.98 -1.05 -6.47
N ARG A 99 12.71 -0.41 -7.61
CA ARG A 99 12.65 1.07 -7.69
C ARG A 99 11.39 1.65 -7.05
N HIS A 100 10.27 0.95 -7.15
CA HIS A 100 8.95 1.43 -6.70
C HIS A 100 8.32 0.55 -5.59
N PRO A 101 9.00 0.32 -4.46
CA PRO A 101 8.55 -0.61 -3.41
C PRO A 101 7.23 -0.19 -2.74
N LEU A 102 6.95 1.12 -2.64
CA LEU A 102 5.67 1.62 -2.13
C LEU A 102 4.50 1.23 -3.04
N TYR A 103 4.70 1.27 -4.36
CA TYR A 103 3.66 0.93 -5.33
C TYR A 103 3.42 -0.56 -5.37
N LEU A 104 4.49 -1.37 -5.31
CA LEU A 104 4.35 -2.81 -5.13
C LEU A 104 3.61 -3.16 -3.83
N GLY A 105 3.93 -2.49 -2.72
CA GLY A 105 3.22 -2.70 -1.45
C GLY A 105 1.74 -2.35 -1.56
N ASN A 106 1.42 -1.20 -2.17
CA ASN A 106 0.03 -0.81 -2.41
C ASN A 106 -0.70 -1.76 -3.35
N PHE A 107 -0.04 -2.27 -4.40
CA PHE A 107 -0.60 -3.26 -5.31
C PHE A 107 -1.09 -4.49 -4.56
N LEU A 108 -0.23 -5.06 -3.70
CA LEU A 108 -0.56 -6.25 -2.92
C LEU A 108 -1.73 -6.01 -1.97
N ILE A 109 -1.81 -4.83 -1.34
CA ILE A 109 -2.96 -4.43 -0.52
C ILE A 109 -4.25 -4.42 -1.34
N TRP A 110 -4.24 -3.75 -2.50
CA TRP A 110 -5.44 -3.70 -3.36
C TRP A 110 -5.79 -5.05 -3.98
N LEU A 111 -4.80 -5.87 -4.31
CA LEU A 111 -4.98 -7.22 -4.83
C LEU A 111 -5.65 -8.13 -3.81
N GLY A 112 -5.21 -8.08 -2.55
CA GLY A 112 -5.88 -8.79 -1.47
C GLY A 112 -7.31 -8.31 -1.27
N LEU A 113 -7.55 -7.00 -1.26
CA LEU A 113 -8.90 -6.44 -1.10
C LEU A 113 -9.82 -6.84 -2.28
N ALA A 114 -9.29 -6.92 -3.49
CA ALA A 114 -10.05 -7.41 -4.65
C ALA A 114 -10.37 -8.90 -4.52
N GLY A 115 -9.37 -9.70 -4.15
CA GLY A 115 -9.49 -11.16 -3.99
C GLY A 115 -10.52 -11.57 -2.94
N PHE A 116 -10.74 -10.73 -1.92
CA PHE A 116 -11.76 -10.95 -0.88
C PHE A 116 -13.15 -11.22 -1.48
N THR A 117 -13.49 -10.49 -2.55
CA THR A 117 -14.81 -10.59 -3.22
C THR A 117 -15.02 -11.95 -3.90
N GLY A 118 -13.94 -12.66 -4.25
CA GLY A 118 -14.01 -13.89 -5.05
C GLY A 118 -14.37 -13.68 -6.51
N LEU A 119 -14.45 -12.42 -6.99
CA LEU A 119 -14.84 -12.09 -8.36
C LEU A 119 -13.60 -11.88 -9.24
N TRP A 120 -13.41 -12.76 -10.22
CA TRP A 120 -12.25 -12.70 -11.13
C TRP A 120 -12.18 -11.38 -11.90
N TRP A 121 -13.33 -10.83 -12.31
CA TRP A 121 -13.40 -9.58 -13.07
C TRP A 121 -12.94 -8.39 -12.22
N PHE A 122 -13.18 -8.43 -10.90
CA PHE A 122 -12.79 -7.35 -10.00
C PHE A 122 -11.29 -7.36 -9.74
N ILE A 123 -10.69 -8.56 -9.60
CA ILE A 123 -9.23 -8.74 -9.56
C ILE A 123 -8.60 -8.18 -10.84
N LEU A 124 -9.11 -8.57 -12.01
CA LEU A 124 -8.60 -8.10 -13.30
C LEU A 124 -8.68 -6.58 -13.42
N LEU A 125 -9.80 -5.97 -13.02
CA LEU A 125 -9.99 -4.52 -13.02
C LEU A 125 -8.93 -3.82 -12.15
N ILE A 126 -8.66 -4.33 -10.95
CA ILE A 126 -7.64 -3.78 -10.05
C ILE A 126 -6.23 -3.93 -10.62
N VAL A 127 -5.92 -5.04 -11.28
CA VAL A 127 -4.63 -5.24 -11.98
C VAL A 127 -4.49 -4.25 -13.13
N CYS A 128 -5.49 -4.11 -14.00
CA CYS A 128 -5.48 -3.16 -15.10
C CYS A 128 -5.37 -1.72 -14.61
N PHE A 129 -6.13 -1.36 -13.57
CA PHE A 129 -6.04 -0.05 -12.94
C PHE A 129 -4.63 0.20 -12.40
N PHE A 130 -4.05 -0.77 -11.69
CA PHE A 130 -2.69 -0.64 -11.17
C PHE A 130 -1.68 -0.38 -12.30
N CYS A 131 -1.71 -1.19 -13.36
CA CYS A 131 -0.83 -1.03 -14.51
C CYS A 131 -0.95 0.38 -15.11
N LEU A 132 -2.16 0.81 -15.49
CA LEU A 132 -2.34 2.11 -16.15
C LEU A 132 -2.09 3.31 -15.24
N PHE A 133 -2.47 3.19 -13.97
CA PHE A 133 -2.39 4.30 -13.02
C PHE A 133 -0.96 4.50 -12.51
N TYR A 134 -0.33 3.43 -12.00
CA TYR A 134 1.01 3.52 -11.44
C TYR A 134 2.09 3.61 -12.52
N GLU A 135 1.92 3.04 -13.73
CA GLU A 135 2.86 3.26 -14.84
C GLU A 135 3.08 4.75 -15.09
N ARG A 136 1.99 5.52 -15.21
CA ARG A 136 2.08 6.95 -15.47
C ARG A 136 2.75 7.69 -14.33
N ILE A 137 2.41 7.35 -13.08
CA ILE A 137 3.05 7.95 -11.90
C ILE A 137 4.56 7.63 -11.90
N MET A 138 4.94 6.38 -12.16
CA MET A 138 6.33 5.95 -12.21
C MET A 138 7.11 6.70 -13.30
N VAL A 139 6.53 6.88 -14.49
CA VAL A 139 7.14 7.67 -15.58
C VAL A 139 7.37 9.12 -15.13
N ALA A 140 6.40 9.74 -14.48
CA ALA A 140 6.53 11.11 -13.99
C ALA A 140 7.62 11.23 -12.90
N GLU A 141 7.68 10.28 -11.97
CA GLU A 141 8.69 10.26 -10.92
C GLU A 141 10.09 9.97 -11.46
N GLU A 142 10.24 9.01 -12.37
CA GLU A 142 11.52 8.68 -12.97
C GLU A 142 12.05 9.84 -13.84
N ASN A 143 11.18 10.55 -14.57
CA ASN A 143 11.59 11.74 -15.32
C ASN A 143 12.08 12.88 -14.42
N PHE A 144 11.40 13.12 -13.29
CA PHE A 144 11.84 14.10 -12.30
C PHE A 144 13.18 13.72 -11.67
N LEU A 145 13.33 12.45 -11.25
CA LEU A 145 14.57 11.95 -10.66
C LEU A 145 15.73 11.97 -11.67
N ALA A 146 15.47 11.63 -12.93
CA ALA A 146 16.46 11.73 -13.99
C ALA A 146 16.92 13.18 -14.21
N GLY A 147 15.98 14.13 -14.23
CA GLY A 147 16.29 15.56 -14.36
C GLY A 147 17.07 16.11 -13.16
N GLN A 148 16.84 15.58 -11.96
CA GLN A 148 17.50 16.05 -10.73
C GLN A 148 18.87 15.41 -10.48
N PHE A 149 19.04 14.11 -10.74
CA PHE A 149 20.20 13.33 -10.33
C PHE A 149 21.05 12.79 -11.51
N GLY A 150 20.59 12.95 -12.76
CA GLY A 150 21.36 12.62 -13.96
C GLY A 150 21.94 11.20 -13.96
N GLU A 151 23.26 11.07 -14.14
CA GLU A 151 23.95 9.78 -14.24
C GLU A 151 23.83 8.91 -12.98
N GLU A 152 23.71 9.49 -11.79
CA GLU A 152 23.52 8.71 -10.56
C GLU A 152 22.20 7.92 -10.61
N PHE A 153 21.14 8.56 -11.11
CA PHE A 153 19.85 7.91 -11.32
C PHE A 153 19.94 6.82 -12.39
N PHE A 154 20.58 7.08 -13.52
CA PHE A 154 20.71 6.09 -14.59
C PHE A 154 21.57 4.89 -14.17
N ALA A 155 22.62 5.10 -13.37
CA ALA A 155 23.41 4.02 -12.79
C ALA A 155 22.56 3.10 -11.90
N TRP A 156 21.74 3.68 -11.03
CA TRP A 156 20.81 2.91 -10.20
C TRP A 156 19.74 2.17 -11.03
N VAL A 157 19.15 2.83 -12.03
CA VAL A 157 18.13 2.26 -12.92
C VAL A 157 18.62 1.03 -13.68
N ARG A 158 19.88 1.01 -14.10
CA ARG A 158 20.49 -0.13 -14.82
C ARG A 158 20.54 -1.41 -13.97
N GLU A 159 20.69 -1.26 -12.66
CA GLU A 159 20.85 -2.40 -11.76
C GLU A 159 19.54 -2.81 -11.08
N THR A 160 18.65 -1.86 -10.81
CA THR A 160 17.44 -2.08 -10.00
C THR A 160 16.17 -2.16 -10.87
N PRO A 161 15.41 -3.26 -10.79
CA PRO A 161 14.16 -3.42 -11.55
C PRO A 161 13.04 -2.50 -11.04
N ALA A 162 12.12 -2.13 -11.93
CA ALA A 162 11.03 -1.20 -11.59
C ALA A 162 10.04 -1.76 -10.56
N ILE A 163 9.54 -2.99 -10.76
CA ILE A 163 8.45 -3.58 -9.96
C ILE A 163 8.79 -4.95 -9.37
N ILE A 164 9.39 -5.87 -10.12
CA ILE A 164 9.66 -7.23 -9.64
C ILE A 164 10.93 -7.22 -8.77
N PRO A 165 10.86 -7.51 -7.46
CA PRO A 165 12.00 -7.45 -6.55
C PRO A 165 13.14 -8.37 -6.94
N ARG A 166 14.37 -7.84 -7.02
CA ARG A 166 15.60 -8.64 -7.16
C ARG A 166 16.39 -8.63 -5.86
N TRP A 167 16.03 -9.53 -4.93
CA TRP A 167 16.60 -9.56 -3.57
C TRP A 167 18.13 -9.70 -3.52
N ARG A 168 18.74 -10.27 -4.57
CA ARG A 168 20.20 -10.36 -4.70
C ARG A 168 20.91 -9.01 -4.76
N ASN A 169 20.20 -7.94 -5.13
CA ASN A 169 20.76 -6.59 -5.20
C ASN A 169 20.76 -5.87 -3.85
N TRP A 170 20.40 -6.53 -2.74
CA TRP A 170 20.28 -5.87 -1.45
C TRP A 170 21.59 -5.18 -1.05
N ARG A 171 21.52 -3.85 -0.91
CA ARG A 171 22.57 -3.00 -0.36
C ARG A 171 22.08 -2.48 1.00
N PRO A 172 22.82 -2.67 2.11
CA PRO A 172 22.37 -2.23 3.42
C PRO A 172 22.18 -0.71 3.44
N SER A 173 21.11 -0.26 4.12
CA SER A 173 20.89 1.16 4.35
C SER A 173 21.92 1.69 5.36
N PRO A 174 22.49 2.89 5.14
CA PRO A 174 23.40 3.52 6.11
C PRO A 174 22.71 3.81 7.45
N LEU A 175 21.39 3.96 7.44
CA LEU A 175 20.57 4.09 8.64
C LEU A 175 20.09 2.72 9.12
N PRO A 176 20.24 2.35 10.41
CA PRO A 176 19.71 1.10 10.95
C PRO A 176 18.17 1.11 10.91
N PHE A 177 17.48 -0.02 10.92
CA PHE A 177 16.01 -0.03 10.92
C PHE A 177 15.44 0.59 12.22
N SER A 178 14.43 1.47 12.10
CA SER A 178 13.70 2.00 13.26
C SER A 178 12.25 1.55 13.24
N TRP A 179 11.95 0.55 14.08
CA TRP A 179 10.59 0.07 14.27
C TRP A 179 9.66 1.17 14.83
N ARG A 180 10.19 2.09 15.67
CA ARG A 180 9.42 3.22 16.22
C ARG A 180 8.96 4.18 15.14
N ALA A 181 9.86 4.53 14.22
CA ALA A 181 9.54 5.38 13.07
C ALA A 181 8.54 4.69 12.13
N ALA A 182 8.75 3.39 11.87
CA ALA A 182 7.85 2.59 11.06
C ALA A 182 6.42 2.56 11.64
N VAL A 183 6.27 2.24 12.93
CA VAL A 183 4.97 2.26 13.63
C VAL A 183 4.35 3.66 13.60
N ARG A 184 5.11 4.71 13.93
CA ARG A 184 4.60 6.10 13.95
C ARG A 184 4.03 6.56 12.61
N ARG A 185 4.60 6.09 11.50
CA ARG A 185 4.22 6.45 10.12
C ARG A 185 3.11 5.56 9.58
N GLU A 186 3.16 4.25 9.85
CA GLU A 186 2.32 3.26 9.18
C GLU A 186 1.17 2.68 10.04
N TYR A 187 1.04 3.06 11.32
CA TYR A 187 -0.05 2.54 12.17
C TYR A 187 -1.45 2.73 11.57
N ARG A 188 -1.69 3.86 10.89
CA ARG A 188 -2.96 4.11 10.19
C ARG A 188 -3.21 3.14 9.05
N GLY A 189 -2.16 2.80 8.30
CA GLY A 189 -2.26 1.84 7.19
C GLY A 189 -2.57 0.44 7.69
N PHE A 190 -1.84 -0.04 8.71
CA PHE A 190 -2.10 -1.34 9.33
C PHE A 190 -3.54 -1.44 9.86
N THR A 191 -3.99 -0.43 10.60
CA THR A 191 -5.37 -0.37 11.10
C THR A 191 -6.39 -0.34 9.97
N ALA A 192 -6.17 0.45 8.93
CA ALA A 192 -7.09 0.56 7.80
C ALA A 192 -7.23 -0.77 7.04
N VAL A 193 -6.14 -1.53 6.86
CA VAL A 193 -6.19 -2.84 6.23
C VAL A 193 -7.05 -3.79 7.07
N ILE A 194 -6.70 -4.02 8.34
CA ILE A 194 -7.40 -5.02 9.17
C ILE A 194 -8.87 -4.64 9.41
N LEU A 195 -9.14 -3.38 9.78
CA LEU A 195 -10.52 -2.93 9.99
C LEU A 195 -11.30 -2.84 8.67
N GLY A 196 -10.64 -2.55 7.55
CA GLY A 196 -11.24 -2.60 6.22
C GLY A 196 -11.75 -4.00 5.89
N TYR A 197 -10.93 -5.03 6.13
CA TYR A 197 -11.38 -6.42 5.98
C TYR A 197 -12.52 -6.78 6.90
N TYR A 198 -12.51 -6.31 8.15
CA TYR A 198 -13.61 -6.56 9.09
C TYR A 198 -14.92 -5.92 8.62
N VAL A 199 -14.87 -4.67 8.13
CA VAL A 199 -16.05 -3.98 7.56
C VAL A 199 -16.53 -4.68 6.30
N LEU A 200 -15.62 -5.05 5.39
CA LEU A 200 -15.96 -5.81 4.19
C LEU A 200 -16.57 -7.18 4.54
N MET A 201 -16.06 -7.83 5.59
CA MET A 201 -16.60 -9.10 6.08
C MET A 201 -18.06 -8.95 6.50
N LEU A 202 -18.36 -7.95 7.33
CA LEU A 202 -19.72 -7.63 7.77
C LEU A 202 -20.64 -7.25 6.60
N ALA A 203 -20.12 -6.47 5.64
CA ALA A 203 -20.88 -6.08 4.46
C ALA A 203 -21.16 -7.28 3.53
N GLY A 204 -20.21 -8.21 3.42
CA GLY A 204 -20.37 -9.46 2.68
C GLY A 204 -21.38 -10.40 3.32
N THR A 205 -21.37 -10.54 4.66
CA THR A 205 -22.39 -11.35 5.36
C THR A 205 -23.77 -10.71 5.27
N LEU A 206 -23.87 -9.38 5.33
CA LEU A 206 -25.12 -8.68 5.06
C LEU A 206 -25.63 -8.92 3.63
N ALA A 207 -24.74 -8.88 2.64
CA ALA A 207 -25.11 -9.08 1.24
C ALA A 207 -25.56 -10.52 0.94
N VAL A 208 -24.90 -11.53 1.54
CA VAL A 208 -25.17 -12.95 1.28
C VAL A 208 -26.28 -13.51 2.16
N GLU A 209 -26.30 -13.17 3.45
CA GLU A 209 -27.24 -13.73 4.44
C GLU A 209 -28.36 -12.75 4.86
N GLY A 210 -28.29 -11.47 4.48
CA GLY A 210 -29.22 -10.44 4.94
C GLY A 210 -29.03 -10.00 6.40
N ARG A 211 -27.94 -10.42 7.05
CA ARG A 211 -27.63 -10.08 8.46
C ARG A 211 -26.15 -9.78 8.66
N LEU A 212 -25.85 -8.88 9.59
CA LEU A 212 -24.48 -8.59 10.01
C LEU A 212 -23.97 -9.71 10.91
N TYR A 213 -22.97 -10.45 10.42
CA TYR A 213 -22.34 -11.53 11.16
C TYR A 213 -20.83 -11.52 10.94
N ALA A 214 -20.07 -11.79 12.01
CA ALA A 214 -18.65 -12.07 11.99
C ALA A 214 -18.31 -13.03 13.14
N SER A 215 -17.30 -13.88 12.96
CA SER A 215 -16.84 -14.77 14.03
C SER A 215 -16.23 -14.00 15.20
N LEU A 216 -16.19 -14.66 16.37
CA LEU A 216 -15.51 -14.14 17.55
C LEU A 216 -14.04 -13.81 17.26
N THR A 217 -13.35 -14.66 16.51
CA THR A 217 -11.94 -14.47 16.13
C THR A 217 -11.74 -13.18 15.33
N SER A 218 -12.56 -12.97 14.29
CA SER A 218 -12.49 -11.76 13.45
C SER A 218 -12.85 -10.50 14.25
N SER A 219 -13.85 -10.61 15.13
CA SER A 219 -14.29 -9.51 15.99
C SER A 219 -13.21 -9.13 17.02
N LEU A 220 -12.57 -10.14 17.63
CA LEU A 220 -11.46 -9.93 18.57
C LEU A 220 -10.25 -9.31 17.86
N LEU A 221 -9.89 -9.77 16.67
CA LEU A 221 -8.81 -9.18 15.88
C LEU A 221 -9.08 -7.70 15.57
N ALA A 222 -10.30 -7.36 15.16
CA ALA A 222 -10.70 -5.97 14.92
C ALA A 222 -10.64 -5.13 16.20
N PHE A 223 -11.14 -5.66 17.32
CA PHE A 223 -11.08 -5.00 18.62
C PHE A 223 -9.64 -4.73 19.08
N LEU A 224 -8.78 -5.75 19.07
CA LEU A 224 -7.37 -5.62 19.44
C LEU A 224 -6.63 -4.63 18.53
N THR A 225 -6.96 -4.62 17.24
CA THR A 225 -6.41 -3.64 16.28
C THR A 225 -6.83 -2.22 16.62
N LEU A 226 -8.08 -2.01 17.02
CA LEU A 226 -8.59 -0.70 17.43
C LEU A 226 -7.92 -0.23 18.74
N VAL A 227 -7.76 -1.12 19.72
CA VAL A 227 -7.02 -0.84 20.95
C VAL A 227 -5.57 -0.46 20.63
N GLY A 228 -4.89 -1.24 19.78
CA GLY A 228 -3.53 -0.94 19.33
C GLY A 228 -3.43 0.41 18.61
N TYR A 229 -4.41 0.74 17.75
CA TYR A 229 -4.50 2.05 17.10
C TYR A 229 -4.59 3.18 18.12
N LEU A 230 -5.48 3.06 19.11
CA LEU A 230 -5.68 4.08 20.15
C LEU A 230 -4.41 4.23 21.00
N MET A 231 -3.76 3.13 21.35
CA MET A 231 -2.49 3.13 22.08
C MET A 231 -1.39 3.86 21.30
N VAL A 232 -1.18 3.51 20.02
CA VAL A 232 -0.16 4.17 19.18
C VAL A 232 -0.51 5.65 18.95
N ARG A 233 -1.80 5.96 18.75
CA ARG A 233 -2.27 7.35 18.62
C ARG A 233 -2.00 8.15 19.89
N TYR A 234 -2.25 7.56 21.05
CA TYR A 234 -1.98 8.17 22.35
C TYR A 234 -0.47 8.43 22.52
N LEU A 235 0.37 7.42 22.32
CA LEU A 235 1.84 7.55 22.37
C LEU A 235 2.34 8.64 21.40
N LYS A 236 1.81 8.67 20.17
CA LYS A 236 2.20 9.68 19.17
C LYS A 236 1.83 11.11 19.58
N LYS A 237 0.68 11.31 20.24
CA LYS A 237 0.14 12.63 20.59
C LYS A 237 0.67 13.16 21.92
N HIS A 238 0.92 12.27 22.88
CA HIS A 238 1.20 12.64 24.27
C HIS A 238 2.61 12.28 24.74
N THR A 239 3.42 11.57 23.94
CA THR A 239 4.79 11.21 24.33
C THR A 239 5.80 11.41 23.19
N ASN A 240 7.08 11.44 23.57
CA ASN A 240 8.20 11.43 22.62
C ASN A 240 8.69 10.01 22.31
N PHE A 241 8.05 8.96 22.84
CA PHE A 241 8.52 7.58 22.75
C PHE A 241 8.73 7.13 21.29
N LEU A 242 7.83 7.52 20.40
CA LEU A 242 7.89 7.17 18.98
C LEU A 242 8.68 8.18 18.13
N GLN A 243 9.20 9.26 18.71
CA GLN A 243 10.02 10.24 17.99
C GLN A 243 11.45 9.71 17.87
N VAL A 244 12.04 9.88 16.68
CA VAL A 244 13.40 9.41 16.39
C VAL A 244 14.10 10.54 15.64
N ALA A 245 15.13 11.14 16.24
CA ALA A 245 15.86 12.25 15.63
C ALA A 245 16.40 11.86 14.23
N GLY A 246 16.27 12.74 13.26
CA GLY A 246 16.63 12.47 11.86
C GLY A 246 15.64 11.58 11.09
N ARG A 247 14.50 11.18 11.69
CA ARG A 247 13.44 10.38 11.07
C ARG A 247 12.03 10.89 11.38
#